data_AF-A0A3C0DP85-F1
#
_entry.id   AF-A0A3C0DP85-F1
#
_cell.length_a   1.000
_cell.length_b   1.000
_cell.length_c   1.000
_cell.angle_alpha   90.00
_cell.angle_beta   90.00
_cell.angle_gamma   90.00
#
_symmetry.space_group_name_H-M   'P 1'
#
loop_
_entity.id
_entity.type
_entity.pdbx_description
1 polymer ?
#
loop_
_entity_poly.entity_id
_entity_poly.type
_entity_poly.pdbx_seq_one_letter_code
_entity_poly.pdbx_strand_id
1 'polypeptide(L)'
;AGLLLLLIAVFVPFAQDKVTLPEVAKTFVSIDGIIAIISGMGAAFMCGCGVNLLETNPQIAGGLVVGSILGVLLLKGIPIGPLAAAGMAAMLLKLISLWRK
;
A
#
# COMPACT_ATOMS: atom_id res chain seq x y z
N ALA A 1 -14.64 -0.03 -9.08
CA ALA A 1 -14.58 -1.33 -9.80
C ALA A 1 -13.22 -2.03 -9.63
N GLY A 2 -12.09 -1.39 -9.94
CA GLY A 2 -10.76 -2.04 -9.87
C GLY A 2 -10.38 -2.62 -8.50
N LEU A 3 -10.67 -1.90 -7.40
CA LEU A 3 -10.37 -2.38 -6.04
C LEU A 3 -11.16 -3.66 -5.68
N LEU A 4 -12.41 -3.76 -6.13
CA LEU A 4 -13.24 -4.96 -5.94
C LEU A 4 -12.67 -6.15 -6.69
N LEU A 5 -12.23 -5.95 -7.94
CA LEU A 5 -11.56 -7.01 -8.72
C LEU A 5 -10.27 -7.49 -8.04
N LEU A 6 -9.49 -6.55 -7.48
CA LEU A 6 -8.27 -6.88 -6.74
C LEU A 6 -8.58 -7.65 -5.44
N LEU A 7 -9.64 -7.28 -4.72
CA LEU A 7 -10.09 -8.00 -3.54
C LEU A 7 -10.50 -9.44 -3.89
N ILE A 8 -11.29 -9.62 -4.95
CA ILE A 8 -11.68 -10.94 -5.45
C ILE A 8 -10.43 -11.76 -5.80
N ALA A 9 -9.46 -11.18 -6.52
CA ALA A 9 -8.20 -11.84 -6.87
C ALA A 9 -7.40 -12.31 -5.65
N VAL A 10 -7.38 -11.52 -4.56
CA VAL A 10 -6.71 -11.89 -3.30
C VAL A 10 -7.41 -13.06 -2.60
N PHE A 11 -8.72 -13.22 -2.76
CA PHE A 11 -9.48 -14.34 -2.18
C PHE A 11 -9.39 -15.64 -2.99
N VAL A 12 -8.99 -15.61 -4.27
CA VAL A 12 -8.81 -16.80 -5.12
C VAL A 12 -7.98 -17.92 -4.46
N PRO A 13 -6.77 -17.67 -3.88
CA PRO A 13 -5.99 -18.75 -3.25
C PRO A 13 -6.68 -19.40 -2.06
N PHE A 14 -7.54 -18.68 -1.34
CA PHE A 14 -8.33 -19.21 -0.24
C PHE A 14 -9.46 -20.13 -0.75
N ALA A 15 -10.04 -19.82 -1.91
CA ALA A 15 -11.03 -20.67 -2.57
C ALA A 15 -10.41 -21.91 -3.25
N GLN A 16 -9.10 -21.92 -3.49
CA GLN A 16 -8.36 -23.05 -4.10
C GLN A 16 -7.73 -24.00 -3.06
N ASP A 17 -8.04 -23.86 -1.76
CA ASP A 17 -7.43 -24.61 -0.64
C ASP A 17 -5.89 -24.58 -0.63
N LYS A 18 -5.27 -23.60 -1.31
CA LYS A 18 -3.81 -23.40 -1.28
C LYS A 18 -3.33 -22.80 0.03
N VAL A 19 -4.25 -22.22 0.81
CA VAL A 19 -4.00 -21.59 2.10
C VAL A 19 -5.01 -22.17 3.09
N THR A 20 -4.57 -23.13 3.91
CA THR A 20 -5.46 -23.82 4.84
C THR A 20 -5.76 -22.92 6.05
N LEU A 21 -7.03 -22.82 6.48
CA LEU A 21 -7.45 -22.12 7.70
C LEU A 21 -6.57 -22.38 8.94
N PRO A 22 -6.12 -23.61 9.24
CA PRO A 22 -5.21 -23.88 10.36
C PRO A 22 -3.81 -23.26 10.19
N GLU A 23 -3.27 -23.12 8.97
CA GLU A 23 -1.97 -22.46 8.73
C GLU A 23 -2.08 -20.95 8.93
N VAL A 24 -3.19 -20.35 8.51
CA VAL A 24 -3.49 -18.94 8.77
C VAL A 24 -3.55 -18.70 10.28
N ALA A 25 -4.33 -19.50 11.02
CA ALA A 25 -4.44 -19.40 12.47
C ALA A 25 -3.08 -19.58 13.19
N LYS A 26 -2.21 -20.45 12.67
CA LYS A 26 -0.85 -20.64 13.21
C LYS A 26 0.05 -19.44 12.92
N THR A 27 -0.14 -18.78 11.79
CA THR A 27 0.57 -17.55 11.41
C THR A 27 0.23 -16.40 12.36
N PHE A 28 -1.03 -16.29 12.82
CA PHE A 28 -1.45 -15.25 13.79
C PHE A 28 -0.69 -15.31 15.13
N VAL A 29 -0.17 -16.47 15.52
CA VAL A 29 0.60 -16.66 16.76
C VAL A 29 2.12 -16.56 16.52
N SER A 30 2.56 -16.62 15.26
CA SER A 30 3.97 -16.49 14.91
C SER A 30 4.43 -15.03 14.94
N ILE A 31 5.69 -14.81 15.32
CA ILE A 31 6.34 -13.49 15.32
C ILE A 31 6.23 -12.84 13.93
N ASP A 32 6.45 -13.61 12.86
CA ASP A 32 6.35 -13.12 11.48
C ASP A 32 4.93 -12.66 11.14
N GLY A 33 3.90 -13.36 11.65
CA GLY A 33 2.51 -12.99 11.41
C GLY A 33 2.08 -11.74 12.17
N ILE A 34 2.56 -11.56 13.41
CA ILE A 34 2.30 -10.33 14.18
C ILE A 34 2.94 -9.13 13.46
N ILE A 35 4.18 -9.27 12.97
CA ILE A 35 4.84 -8.22 12.17
C ILE A 35 4.07 -7.94 10.89
N ALA A 36 3.59 -8.98 10.19
CA ALA A 36 2.78 -8.84 8.99
C ALA A 36 1.45 -8.09 9.27
N ILE A 37 0.78 -8.38 10.37
CA ILE A 37 -0.48 -7.72 10.75
C ILE A 37 -0.23 -6.24 11.08
N ILE A 38 0.77 -5.94 11.90
CA ILE A 38 1.10 -4.56 12.30
C ILE A 38 1.52 -3.74 11.07
N SER A 39 2.39 -4.29 10.23
CA SER A 39 2.82 -3.62 8.99
C SER A 39 1.68 -3.44 7.99
N GLY A 40 0.78 -4.43 7.87
CA GLY A 40 -0.43 -4.33 7.05
C GLY A 40 -1.38 -3.24 7.53
N MET A 41 -1.62 -3.14 8.84
CA MET A 41 -2.41 -2.05 9.43
C MET A 41 -1.78 -0.68 9.17
N GLY A 42 -0.46 -0.55 9.32
CA GLY A 42 0.26 0.68 9.03
C GLY A 42 0.18 1.08 7.55
N ALA A 43 0.36 0.11 6.65
CA ALA A 43 0.27 0.33 5.20
C ALA A 43 -1.15 0.75 4.78
N ALA A 44 -2.19 0.13 5.35
CA ALA A 44 -3.58 0.50 5.08
C ALA A 44 -3.89 1.94 5.53
N PHE A 45 -3.40 2.34 6.71
CA PHE A 45 -3.54 3.71 7.20
C PHE A 45 -2.83 4.73 6.30
N MET A 46 -1.60 4.43 5.85
CA MET A 46 -0.89 5.27 4.89
C MET A 46 -1.63 5.40 3.56
N CYS A 47 -2.16 4.29 3.02
CA CYS A 47 -2.93 4.34 1.77
C CYS A 47 -4.20 5.18 1.92
N GLY A 48 -4.90 5.11 3.06
CA GLY A 48 -6.06 5.96 3.34
C GLY A 48 -5.72 7.46 3.31
N CYS A 49 -4.58 7.84 3.89
CA CYS A 49 -4.08 9.20 3.81
C CYS A 49 -3.71 9.61 2.37
N GLY A 50 -3.13 8.68 1.59
CA GLY A 50 -2.81 8.88 0.18
C GLY A 50 -4.04 9.10 -0.70
N VAL A 51 -5.12 8.36 -0.47
CA VAL A 51 -6.41 8.55 -1.16
C VAL A 51 -6.91 9.97 -0.96
N ASN A 52 -6.97 10.44 0.29
CA ASN A 52 -7.46 11.77 0.62
C ASN A 52 -6.61 12.88 -0.06
N LEU A 53 -5.29 12.69 -0.13
CA LEU A 53 -4.40 13.61 -0.84
C LEU A 53 -4.70 13.67 -2.34
N LEU A 54 -4.97 12.51 -2.97
CA LEU A 54 -5.31 12.44 -4.40
C LEU A 54 -6.69 13.03 -4.71
N GLU A 55 -7.65 12.87 -3.79
CA GLU A 55 -8.97 13.51 -3.91
C GLU A 55 -8.87 15.03 -3.80
N THR A 56 -8.03 15.53 -2.89
CA THR A 56 -7.85 16.97 -2.68
C THR A 56 -7.00 17.62 -3.77
N ASN A 57 -5.95 16.94 -4.24
CA ASN A 57 -4.98 17.46 -5.20
C ASN A 57 -4.62 16.40 -6.26
N PRO A 58 -5.49 16.17 -7.26
CA PRO A 58 -5.29 15.15 -8.29
C PRO A 58 -4.09 15.45 -9.21
N GLN A 59 -3.63 16.71 -9.27
CA GLN A 59 -2.43 17.09 -10.03
C GLN A 59 -1.16 16.35 -9.56
N ILE A 60 -1.09 15.96 -8.28
CA ILE A 60 0.06 15.26 -7.71
C ILE A 60 0.19 13.84 -8.31
N ALA A 61 -0.92 13.24 -8.77
CA ALA A 61 -0.93 11.91 -9.37
C ALA A 61 -0.01 11.81 -10.60
N GLY A 62 0.05 12.86 -11.43
CA GLY A 62 0.95 12.90 -12.58
C GLY A 62 2.43 12.85 -12.16
N GLY A 63 2.81 13.65 -11.16
CA GLY A 63 4.16 13.65 -10.61
C GLY A 63 4.54 12.32 -9.95
N LEU A 64 3.59 11.66 -9.30
CA LEU A 64 3.76 10.34 -8.69
C LEU A 64 4.06 9.25 -9.74
N VAL A 65 3.33 9.25 -10.86
CA VAL A 65 3.58 8.29 -11.95
C VAL A 65 4.95 8.51 -12.58
N VAL A 66 5.31 9.76 -12.88
CA VAL A 66 6.62 10.10 -13.45
C VAL A 66 7.75 9.72 -12.50
N GLY A 67 7.60 10.03 -11.20
CA GLY A 67 8.56 9.63 -10.17
C GLY A 67 8.72 8.12 -10.04
N SER A 68 7.62 7.36 -10.12
CA SER A 68 7.65 5.88 -10.09
C SER A 68 8.39 5.31 -11.30
N ILE A 69 8.16 5.84 -12.51
CA ILE A 69 8.88 5.43 -13.73
C ILE A 69 10.38 5.73 -13.60
N LEU A 70 10.75 6.94 -13.16
CA LEU A 70 12.14 7.31 -12.94
C LEU A 70 12.81 6.42 -11.88
N GLY A 71 12.11 6.11 -10.79
CA GLY A 71 12.60 5.22 -9.74
C GLY A 71 12.87 3.80 -10.25
N VAL A 72 11.99 3.26 -11.08
CA VAL A 72 12.21 1.94 -11.72
C VAL A 72 13.43 1.98 -12.62
N LEU A 73 13.57 3.02 -13.45
CA LEU A 73 14.68 3.16 -14.40
C LEU A 73 16.04 3.36 -13.71
N LEU A 74 16.09 4.17 -12.64
CA LEU A 74 17.33 4.54 -11.97
C LEU A 74 17.74 3.53 -10.89
N LEU A 75 16.77 3.02 -10.11
CA LEU A 75 17.03 2.21 -8.91
C LEU A 75 16.76 0.71 -9.14
N LYS A 76 16.42 0.29 -10.37
CA LYS A 76 15.96 -1.09 -10.69
C LYS A 76 14.76 -1.52 -9.81
N GLY A 77 13.91 -0.58 -9.44
CA GLY A 77 12.71 -0.84 -8.64
C GLY A 77 11.59 -1.53 -9.43
N ILE A 78 10.50 -1.87 -8.74
CA ILE A 78 9.27 -2.40 -9.34
C ILE A 78 8.23 -1.28 -9.34
N PRO A 79 7.49 -1.04 -10.46
CA PRO A 79 6.47 -0.01 -10.49
C PRO A 79 5.38 -0.31 -9.47
N ILE A 80 5.25 0.59 -8.50
CA ILE A 80 4.15 0.60 -7.53
C ILE A 80 3.00 1.45 -8.08
N GLY A 81 1.77 1.04 -7.78
CA GLY A 81 0.58 1.78 -8.19
C GLY A 81 0.53 3.19 -7.58
N PRO A 82 -0.27 4.11 -8.16
CA PRO A 82 -0.33 5.50 -7.71
C PRO A 82 -0.76 5.65 -6.24
N LEU A 83 -1.58 4.73 -5.75
CA LEU A 83 -2.13 4.74 -4.40
C LEU A 83 -1.06 4.57 -3.31
N ALA A 84 -0.13 3.63 -3.52
CA ALA A 84 0.95 3.38 -2.57
C ALA A 84 1.94 4.55 -2.55
N ALA A 85 2.28 5.06 -3.74
CA ALA A 85 3.14 6.23 -3.87
C ALA A 85 2.48 7.48 -3.24
N ALA A 86 1.17 7.64 -3.42
CA ALA A 86 0.38 8.70 -2.80
C ALA A 86 0.39 8.61 -1.27
N GLY A 87 0.27 7.41 -0.71
CA GLY A 87 0.34 7.21 0.74
C GLY A 87 1.68 7.65 1.32
N MET A 88 2.78 7.30 0.64
CA MET A 88 4.12 7.78 1.02
C MET A 88 4.22 9.31 0.89
N ALA A 89 3.79 9.89 -0.24
CA ALA A 89 3.82 11.33 -0.45
C ALA A 89 3.00 12.09 0.59
N ALA A 90 1.81 11.61 0.93
CA ALA A 90 0.97 12.18 1.99
C ALA A 90 1.68 12.18 3.34
N MET A 91 2.35 11.09 3.68
CA MET A 91 3.12 10.99 4.92
C MET A 91 4.30 11.97 4.95
N LEU A 92 5.05 12.06 3.85
CA LEU A 92 6.16 13.01 3.70
C LEU A 92 5.69 14.47 3.81
N LEU A 93 4.62 14.84 3.09
CA LEU A 93 4.05 16.18 3.15
C LEU A 93 3.56 16.53 4.56
N LYS A 94 2.90 15.58 5.23
CA LYS A 94 2.44 15.76 6.62
C LYS A 94 3.63 15.95 7.57
N LEU A 95 4.69 15.16 7.43
CA LEU A 95 5.91 15.28 8.24
C LEU A 95 6.60 16.63 8.02
N ILE A 96 6.73 17.08 6.78
CA ILE A 96 7.30 18.40 6.44
C ILE A 96 6.43 19.52 7.00
N SER A 97 5.10 19.40 6.93
CA SER A 97 4.18 20.39 7.48
C SER A 97 4.27 20.50 9.01
N LEU A 98 4.52 19.37 9.68
CA LEU A 98 4.67 19.30 11.13
C LEU A 98 5.99 19.94 11.56
N TRP A 99 7.07 19.73 10.81
CA TRP A 99 8.39 20.29 11.09
C TRP A 99 8.49 21.79 10.78
N ARG A 100 7.62 22.31 9.91
CA ARG A 100 7.56 23.76 9.58
C ARG A 100 6.74 24.58 10.59
N LYS A 101 5.99 23.93 11.49
CA LYS A 101 5.15 24.57 12.49
C LYS A 101 5.87 24.65 13.84
#